data_AF-A0A0C3NCJ0-F1
#
_entry.id   AF-A0A0C3NCJ0-F1
#
_cell.length_a   1.000
_cell.length_b   1.000
_cell.length_c   1.000
_cell.angle_alpha   90.00
_cell.angle_beta   90.00
_cell.angle_gamma   90.00
#
_symmetry.space_group_name_H-M   'P 1'
#
loop_
_entity.id
_entity.type
_entity.pdbx_description
1 polymer ?
#
loop_
_entity_poly.entity_id
_entity_poly.type
_entity_poly.pdbx_seq_one_letter_code
_entity_poly.pdbx_strand_id
1 'polypeptide(L)'
;MFVAAWREADKNLQRVSSGLVDPGYHFLKPTLFVNVSMPERKKIYLFNWLSARALWISQVDLRSPSRFPSPQMWRDFLNTIDTDPLPSTQTTLRKSAVQDILGEGIINSAQGLAGAPEEITWRGMQVKISSLSNPPLWFIWSLLWELYELNFRYELYALDRGLIPNLWSSSDEMWLTCQTLLYSIFPGESGLVMWSESLPQDSCKLGLCATDVLTALPYINKFCHLLSVWPGVPARLQYLVEMKDQDDKEVYAVFSLVCGFYVQTAFDFLRRQPSLLRMFQFV
;
A
#
# COMPACT_ATOMS: atom_id res chain seq x y z
N MET A 1 4.72 16.39 3.99
CA MET A 1 5.19 15.87 5.30
C MET A 1 5.88 14.51 5.18
N PHE A 2 5.20 13.44 4.77
CA PHE A 2 5.80 12.08 4.67
C PHE A 2 7.13 11.99 3.89
N VAL A 3 7.25 12.68 2.75
CA VAL A 3 8.51 12.70 1.97
C VAL A 3 9.65 13.37 2.74
N ALA A 4 9.36 14.43 3.49
CA ALA A 4 10.36 15.12 4.32
C ALA A 4 10.77 14.22 5.49
N ALA A 5 9.81 13.61 6.19
CA ALA A 5 10.04 12.63 7.25
C ALA A 5 10.96 11.47 6.78
N TRP A 6 10.78 10.95 5.57
CA TRP A 6 11.66 9.91 5.04
C TRP A 6 13.09 10.38 4.75
N ARG A 7 13.27 11.63 4.34
CA ARG A 7 14.61 12.20 4.15
C ARG A 7 15.36 12.27 5.48
N GLU A 8 14.67 12.67 6.53
CA GLU A 8 15.23 12.87 7.88
C GLU A 8 15.35 11.57 8.71
N ALA A 9 14.59 10.52 8.37
CA ALA A 9 14.64 9.24 9.07
C ALA A 9 16.06 8.66 9.11
N ASP A 10 16.45 8.15 10.28
CA ASP A 10 17.69 7.43 10.53
C ASP A 10 17.62 6.05 9.87
N LYS A 11 18.52 5.82 8.91
CA LYS A 11 18.57 4.61 8.09
C LYS A 11 19.56 3.57 8.62
N ASN A 12 20.02 3.72 9.86
CA ASN A 12 20.94 2.79 10.50
C ASN A 12 20.28 1.42 10.69
N LEU A 13 20.89 0.39 10.10
CA LEU A 13 20.40 -0.98 10.15
C LEU A 13 20.39 -1.59 11.55
N GLN A 14 21.14 -1.03 12.50
CA GLN A 14 21.13 -1.50 13.90
C GLN A 14 19.81 -1.23 14.63
N ARG A 15 18.99 -0.31 14.09
CA ARG A 15 17.65 -0.02 14.61
C ARG A 15 16.61 -1.07 14.21
N VAL A 16 16.95 -1.89 13.22
CA VAL A 16 16.00 -2.76 12.56
C VAL A 16 15.65 -3.96 13.44
N SER A 17 14.39 -4.05 13.87
CA SER A 17 13.87 -5.20 14.60
C SER A 17 13.72 -6.41 13.67
N SER A 18 13.95 -7.62 14.18
CA SER A 18 13.78 -8.87 13.43
C SER A 18 12.54 -9.64 13.85
N GLY A 19 11.74 -10.05 12.86
CA GLY A 19 10.74 -11.11 13.02
C GLY A 19 9.35 -10.68 13.45
N LEU A 20 9.08 -9.38 13.67
CA LEU A 20 7.75 -8.88 14.04
C LEU A 20 6.83 -8.65 12.83
N VAL A 21 7.38 -8.17 11.72
CA VAL A 21 6.63 -7.93 10.47
C VAL A 21 7.40 -8.52 9.29
N ASP A 22 6.70 -9.16 8.36
CA ASP A 22 7.31 -9.67 7.13
C ASP A 22 7.84 -8.50 6.27
N PRO A 23 9.11 -8.55 5.81
CA PRO A 23 9.71 -7.44 5.05
C PRO A 23 9.24 -7.38 3.59
N GLY A 24 8.42 -8.35 3.15
CA GLY A 24 7.86 -8.38 1.81
C GLY A 24 6.90 -7.21 1.53
N TYR A 25 6.34 -7.23 0.33
CA TYR A 25 5.42 -6.18 -0.10
C TYR A 25 4.03 -6.78 -0.28
N HIS A 26 3.07 -6.24 0.47
CA HIS A 26 1.65 -6.57 0.32
C HIS A 26 1.19 -6.36 -1.12
N PHE A 27 1.65 -5.30 -1.80
CA PHE A 27 1.32 -5.03 -3.19
C PHE A 27 2.56 -4.65 -4.01
N LEU A 28 2.40 -4.59 -5.32
CA LEU A 28 3.45 -4.17 -6.23
C LEU A 28 3.98 -2.78 -5.88
N LYS A 29 5.29 -2.60 -5.99
CA LYS A 29 5.87 -1.25 -5.98
C LYS A 29 5.42 -0.49 -7.24
N PRO A 30 4.93 0.74 -7.11
CA PRO A 30 4.58 1.59 -8.25
C PRO A 30 5.73 1.76 -9.26
N THR A 31 6.99 1.73 -8.81
CA THR A 31 8.18 1.84 -9.68
C THR A 31 8.33 0.68 -10.67
N LEU A 32 7.69 -0.46 -10.44
CA LEU A 32 7.68 -1.58 -11.38
C LEU A 32 6.97 -1.26 -12.69
N PHE A 33 6.03 -0.30 -12.71
CA PHE A 33 5.36 0.13 -13.94
C PHE A 33 6.05 1.33 -14.60
N VAL A 34 6.71 2.17 -13.80
CA VAL A 34 7.38 3.39 -14.29
C VAL A 34 8.72 3.06 -14.96
N ASN A 35 9.45 2.07 -14.43
CA ASN A 35 10.80 1.77 -14.90
C ASN A 35 10.83 0.83 -16.12
N VAL A 36 9.68 0.38 -16.62
CA VAL A 36 9.62 -0.51 -17.78
C VAL A 36 9.63 0.32 -19.05
N SER A 37 10.78 0.35 -19.72
CA SER A 37 10.99 1.14 -20.93
C SER A 37 10.37 0.50 -22.19
N MET A 38 10.22 -0.82 -22.23
CA MET A 38 9.70 -1.55 -23.38
C MET A 38 8.15 -1.57 -23.35
N PRO A 39 7.46 -0.99 -24.35
CA PRO A 39 5.99 -0.94 -24.39
C PRO A 39 5.31 -2.30 -24.25
N GLU A 40 5.81 -3.32 -24.94
CA GLU A 40 5.23 -4.68 -24.88
C GLU A 40 5.39 -5.31 -23.50
N ARG A 41 6.52 -5.07 -22.83
CA ARG A 41 6.72 -5.56 -21.46
C ARG A 41 5.82 -4.81 -20.48
N LYS A 42 5.64 -3.51 -20.66
CA LYS A 42 4.73 -2.68 -19.85
C LYS A 42 3.29 -3.16 -20.00
N LYS A 43 2.87 -3.47 -21.22
CA LYS A 43 1.57 -4.08 -21.53
C LYS A 43 1.35 -5.38 -20.77
N ILE A 44 2.32 -6.30 -20.82
CA ILE A 44 2.25 -7.59 -20.09
C ILE A 44 2.14 -7.35 -18.58
N TYR A 45 2.94 -6.44 -18.02
CA TYR A 45 2.93 -6.14 -16.58
C TYR A 45 1.57 -5.60 -16.14
N LEU A 46 1.05 -4.62 -16.87
CA LEU A 46 -0.24 -4.02 -16.58
C LEU A 46 -1.35 -5.06 -16.69
N PHE A 47 -1.35 -5.84 -17.77
CA PHE A 47 -2.35 -6.88 -17.98
C PHE A 47 -2.33 -7.92 -16.84
N ASN A 48 -1.17 -8.52 -16.57
CA ASN A 48 -1.04 -9.55 -15.54
C ASN A 48 -1.43 -9.03 -14.15
N TRP A 49 -1.06 -7.79 -13.81
CA TRP A 49 -1.51 -7.18 -12.57
C TRP A 49 -3.02 -7.01 -12.54
N LEU A 50 -3.62 -6.38 -13.55
CA LEU A 50 -5.06 -6.09 -13.57
C LEU A 50 -5.91 -7.37 -13.50
N SER A 51 -5.48 -8.45 -14.17
CA SER A 51 -6.19 -9.73 -14.16
C SER A 51 -6.14 -10.41 -12.79
N ALA A 52 -5.02 -10.36 -12.09
CA ALA A 52 -4.87 -10.94 -10.76
C ALA A 52 -5.32 -10.04 -9.60
N ARG A 53 -5.42 -8.73 -9.84
CA ARG A 53 -5.57 -7.68 -8.83
C ARG A 53 -6.72 -7.97 -7.85
N ALA A 54 -7.91 -8.27 -8.35
CA ALA A 54 -9.08 -8.46 -7.48
C ALA A 54 -8.94 -9.68 -6.56
N LEU A 55 -8.40 -10.78 -7.10
CA LEU A 55 -8.15 -11.99 -6.32
C LEU A 55 -7.06 -11.77 -5.27
N TRP A 56 -5.95 -11.12 -5.64
CA TRP A 56 -4.87 -10.84 -4.71
C TRP A 56 -5.31 -9.92 -3.57
N ILE A 57 -6.01 -8.83 -3.89
CA ILE A 57 -6.53 -7.93 -2.87
C ILE A 57 -7.48 -8.69 -1.91
N SER A 58 -8.40 -9.49 -2.44
CA SER A 58 -9.30 -10.33 -1.62
C SER A 58 -8.54 -11.33 -0.75
N GLN A 59 -7.47 -11.95 -1.26
CA GLN A 59 -6.63 -12.83 -0.47
C GLN A 59 -5.94 -12.08 0.67
N VAL A 60 -5.34 -10.92 0.41
CA VAL A 60 -4.65 -10.14 1.45
C VAL A 60 -5.62 -9.69 2.55
N ASP A 61 -6.86 -9.37 2.17
CA ASP A 61 -7.91 -8.91 3.09
C ASP A 61 -8.52 -10.03 3.94
N LEU A 62 -8.96 -11.12 3.30
CA LEU A 62 -9.71 -12.20 3.96
C LEU A 62 -8.81 -13.29 4.54
N ARG A 63 -7.66 -13.54 3.91
CA ARG A 63 -6.75 -14.66 4.22
C ARG A 63 -5.30 -14.21 4.08
N SER A 64 -4.96 -13.16 4.83
CA SER A 64 -3.64 -12.54 4.75
C SER A 64 -2.53 -13.59 4.84
N PRO A 65 -1.64 -13.68 3.84
CA PRO A 65 -0.60 -14.71 3.81
C PRO A 65 0.44 -14.44 4.91
N SER A 66 1.09 -15.51 5.38
CA SER A 66 2.13 -15.40 6.41
C SER A 66 3.44 -14.79 5.89
N ARG A 67 3.61 -14.72 4.57
CA ARG A 67 4.75 -14.13 3.88
C ARG A 67 4.27 -13.36 2.67
N PHE A 68 4.95 -12.26 2.36
CA PHE A 68 4.63 -11.47 1.18
C PHE A 68 5.72 -11.58 0.10
N PRO A 69 5.38 -11.40 -1.18
CA PRO A 69 6.37 -11.48 -2.24
C PRO A 69 7.45 -10.40 -2.11
N SER A 70 8.69 -10.79 -2.39
CA SER A 70 9.80 -9.85 -2.55
C SER A 70 9.66 -9.05 -3.86
N PRO A 71 10.40 -7.94 -4.03
CA PRO A 71 10.39 -7.18 -5.30
C PRO A 71 10.72 -8.02 -6.53
N GLN A 72 11.59 -9.03 -6.38
CA GLN A 72 11.94 -9.91 -7.50
C GLN A 72 10.82 -10.90 -7.78
N MET A 73 10.21 -11.49 -6.76
CA MET A 73 9.05 -12.39 -6.92
C MET A 73 7.89 -11.69 -7.62
N TRP A 74 7.64 -10.42 -7.27
CA TRP A 74 6.67 -9.58 -7.97
C TRP A 74 7.00 -9.40 -9.46
N ARG A 75 8.28 -9.17 -9.81
CA ARG A 75 8.70 -9.08 -11.23
C ARG A 75 8.54 -10.41 -11.95
N ASP A 76 8.88 -11.52 -11.29
CA ASP A 76 8.80 -12.86 -11.87
C ASP A 76 7.34 -13.23 -12.16
N PHE A 77 6.43 -12.90 -11.24
CA PHE A 77 4.98 -12.98 -11.44
C PHE A 77 4.51 -12.13 -12.63
N LEU A 78 4.89 -10.83 -12.67
CA LEU A 78 4.45 -9.91 -13.72
C LEU A 78 5.01 -10.25 -15.11
N ASN A 79 6.20 -10.84 -15.20
CA ASN A 79 6.76 -11.27 -16.48
C ASN A 79 6.03 -12.48 -17.06
N THR A 80 5.05 -13.07 -16.36
CA THR A 80 4.55 -14.42 -16.60
C THR A 80 5.71 -15.39 -16.48
N ILE A 81 5.84 -16.05 -15.33
CA ILE A 81 6.97 -16.93 -15.00
C ILE A 81 7.41 -17.72 -16.22
N ASP A 82 8.56 -17.35 -16.81
CA ASP A 82 9.03 -17.75 -18.14
C ASP A 82 8.50 -19.14 -18.51
N THR A 83 7.61 -19.19 -19.48
CA THR A 83 7.19 -20.44 -20.12
C THR A 83 8.21 -20.89 -21.18
N ASP A 84 9.42 -20.33 -21.16
CA ASP A 84 10.51 -20.81 -22.02
C ASP A 84 11.13 -22.11 -21.48
N PRO A 85 11.51 -23.05 -22.36
CA PRO A 85 11.52 -24.48 -22.03
C PRO A 85 12.78 -24.99 -21.33
N LEU A 86 13.64 -24.13 -20.76
CA LEU A 86 14.79 -24.58 -19.99
C LEU A 86 14.72 -24.10 -18.53
N PRO A 87 13.93 -24.77 -17.68
CA PRO A 87 13.92 -24.48 -16.26
C PRO A 87 15.30 -24.83 -15.67
N SER A 88 16.09 -23.81 -15.35
CA SER A 88 17.17 -24.00 -14.37
C SER A 88 16.54 -24.40 -13.03
N THR A 89 17.24 -25.19 -12.22
CA THR A 89 16.77 -25.59 -10.87
C THR A 89 16.35 -24.37 -10.04
N GLN A 90 17.02 -23.24 -10.21
CA GLN A 90 16.72 -22.00 -9.49
C GLN A 90 15.45 -21.29 -9.99
N THR A 91 15.15 -21.35 -11.29
CA THR A 91 13.91 -20.80 -11.87
C THR A 91 12.69 -21.58 -11.38
N THR A 92 12.76 -22.91 -11.36
CA THR A 92 11.68 -23.78 -10.85
C THR A 92 11.42 -23.56 -9.37
N LEU A 93 12.48 -23.44 -8.56
CA LEU A 93 12.34 -23.16 -7.13
C LEU A 93 11.69 -21.79 -6.86
N ARG A 94 12.04 -20.77 -7.65
CA ARG A 94 11.40 -19.44 -7.55
C ARG A 94 9.94 -19.48 -7.99
N LYS A 95 9.62 -20.21 -9.06
CA LYS A 95 8.24 -20.42 -9.53
C LYS A 95 7.38 -21.05 -8.44
N SER A 96 7.88 -22.12 -7.82
CA SER A 96 7.22 -22.77 -6.68
C SER A 96 7.00 -21.79 -5.52
N ALA A 97 8.04 -21.03 -5.13
CA ALA A 97 7.93 -20.08 -4.02
C ALA A 97 6.91 -18.95 -4.30
N VAL A 98 6.81 -18.48 -5.55
CA VAL A 98 5.78 -17.50 -5.95
C VAL A 98 4.39 -18.13 -5.87
N GLN A 99 4.25 -19.38 -6.33
CA GLN A 99 3.00 -20.13 -6.27
C GLN A 99 2.55 -20.43 -4.84
N ASP A 100 3.47 -20.74 -3.94
CA ASP A 100 3.16 -21.01 -2.53
C ASP A 100 2.60 -19.76 -1.82
N ILE A 101 3.03 -18.56 -2.23
CA ILE A 101 2.56 -17.29 -1.64
C ILE A 101 1.29 -16.79 -2.32
N LEU A 102 1.29 -16.70 -3.65
CA LEU A 102 0.18 -16.11 -4.42
C LEU A 102 -0.97 -17.09 -4.61
N GLY A 103 -0.71 -18.40 -4.56
CA GLY A 103 -1.70 -19.42 -4.87
C GLY A 103 -1.95 -19.58 -6.38
N GLU A 104 -2.46 -20.76 -6.73
CA GLU A 104 -2.66 -21.16 -8.12
C GLU A 104 -3.69 -20.29 -8.86
N GLY A 105 -4.79 -19.90 -8.20
CA GLY A 105 -5.84 -19.09 -8.84
C GLY A 105 -5.36 -17.71 -9.32
N ILE A 106 -4.47 -17.06 -8.56
CA ILE A 106 -3.88 -15.77 -8.93
C ILE A 106 -2.87 -15.91 -10.06
N ILE A 107 -2.06 -16.97 -10.04
CA ILE A 107 -1.12 -17.27 -11.13
C ILE A 107 -1.89 -17.57 -12.42
N ASN A 108 -2.95 -18.36 -12.35
CA ASN A 108 -3.77 -18.71 -13.51
C ASN A 108 -4.52 -17.50 -14.09
N SER A 109 -4.78 -16.47 -13.28
CA SER A 109 -5.36 -15.22 -13.77
C SER A 109 -4.33 -14.35 -14.53
N ALA A 110 -3.03 -14.58 -14.33
CA ALA A 110 -1.94 -13.80 -14.90
C ALA A 110 -1.05 -14.65 -15.83
N GLN A 111 -1.67 -15.23 -16.87
CA GLN A 111 -1.01 -16.08 -17.88
C GLN A 111 -0.53 -15.33 -19.13
N GLY A 112 -0.39 -14.00 -19.06
CA GLY A 112 0.11 -13.19 -20.16
C GLY A 112 -0.95 -12.94 -21.22
N LEU A 113 -0.54 -12.50 -22.42
CA LEU A 113 -1.49 -12.02 -23.44
C LEU A 113 -2.13 -13.14 -24.28
N ALA A 114 -1.72 -14.40 -24.11
CA ALA A 114 -2.26 -15.52 -24.87
C ALA A 114 -3.71 -15.81 -24.41
N GLY A 115 -4.67 -15.69 -25.34
CA GLY A 115 -6.09 -15.88 -25.01
C GLY A 115 -6.70 -14.74 -24.17
N ALA A 116 -5.99 -13.61 -24.04
CA ALA A 116 -6.50 -12.46 -23.32
C ALA A 116 -7.74 -11.86 -24.04
N PRO A 117 -8.75 -11.37 -23.29
CA PRO A 117 -9.91 -10.71 -23.87
C PRO A 117 -9.53 -9.42 -24.59
N GLU A 118 -10.41 -8.82 -25.39
CA GLU A 118 -10.11 -7.50 -26.01
C GLU A 118 -10.03 -6.38 -24.95
N GLU A 119 -10.84 -6.50 -23.90
CA GLU A 119 -11.00 -5.52 -22.82
C GLU A 119 -10.95 -6.18 -21.44
N ILE A 120 -10.49 -5.43 -20.45
CA ILE A 120 -10.52 -5.81 -19.04
C ILE A 120 -11.24 -4.75 -18.22
N THR A 121 -12.07 -5.19 -17.28
CA THR A 121 -12.78 -4.29 -16.36
C THR A 121 -11.87 -3.91 -15.20
N TRP A 122 -11.67 -2.61 -14.97
CA TRP A 122 -10.99 -2.07 -13.80
C TRP A 122 -11.79 -0.95 -13.15
N ARG A 123 -12.19 -1.14 -11.88
CA ARG A 123 -13.06 -0.21 -11.13
C ARG A 123 -14.32 0.20 -11.92
N GLY A 124 -14.94 -0.76 -12.60
CA GLY A 124 -16.12 -0.53 -13.45
C GLY A 124 -15.84 0.13 -14.80
N MET A 125 -14.59 0.53 -15.09
CA MET A 125 -14.18 1.05 -16.40
C MET A 125 -13.69 -0.08 -17.30
N GLN A 126 -14.03 -0.02 -18.58
CA GLN A 126 -13.47 -0.93 -19.58
C GLN A 126 -12.13 -0.39 -20.12
N VAL A 127 -11.11 -1.23 -20.10
CA VAL A 127 -9.75 -0.89 -20.55
C VAL A 127 -9.36 -1.83 -21.68
N LYS A 128 -9.12 -1.26 -22.87
CA LYS A 128 -8.66 -2.04 -24.03
C LYS A 128 -7.23 -2.52 -23.82
N ILE A 129 -6.98 -3.81 -24.04
CA ILE A 129 -5.64 -4.39 -23.87
C ILE A 129 -4.63 -3.78 -24.83
N SER A 130 -5.06 -3.43 -26.05
CA SER A 130 -4.20 -2.75 -27.04
C SER A 130 -3.63 -1.43 -26.51
N SER A 131 -4.40 -0.70 -25.69
CA SER A 131 -4.00 0.58 -25.09
C SER A 131 -2.94 0.45 -24.00
N LEU A 132 -2.75 -0.73 -23.39
CA LEU A 132 -1.81 -0.93 -22.27
C LEU A 132 -0.33 -0.83 -22.69
N SER A 133 -0.02 -0.91 -23.98
CA SER A 133 1.33 -0.63 -24.51
C SER A 133 1.70 0.84 -24.36
N ASN A 134 0.73 1.73 -24.53
CA ASN A 134 0.85 3.17 -24.35
C ASN A 134 -0.41 3.72 -23.62
N PRO A 135 -0.53 3.41 -22.32
CA PRO A 135 -1.75 3.70 -21.58
C PRO A 135 -1.91 5.21 -21.39
N PRO A 136 -3.15 5.73 -21.38
CA PRO A 136 -3.41 7.12 -21.05
C PRO A 136 -2.76 7.52 -19.71
N LEU A 137 -2.27 8.75 -19.64
CA LEU A 137 -1.56 9.25 -18.45
C LEU A 137 -2.42 9.14 -17.19
N TRP A 138 -3.69 9.52 -17.30
CA TRP A 138 -4.66 9.44 -16.21
C TRP A 138 -4.80 8.02 -15.65
N PHE A 139 -4.80 7.00 -16.53
CA PHE A 139 -4.94 5.60 -16.13
C PHE A 139 -3.74 5.16 -15.29
N ILE A 140 -2.53 5.48 -15.76
CA ILE A 140 -1.30 5.15 -15.04
C ILE A 140 -1.28 5.86 -13.69
N TRP A 141 -1.63 7.13 -13.63
CA TRP A 141 -1.69 7.85 -12.37
C TRP A 141 -2.67 7.20 -11.40
N SER A 142 -3.89 6.89 -11.84
CA SER A 142 -4.91 6.25 -11.00
C SER A 142 -4.44 4.89 -10.47
N LEU A 143 -3.77 4.10 -11.30
CA LEU A 143 -3.20 2.81 -10.88
C LEU A 143 -2.07 2.98 -9.86
N LEU A 144 -1.16 3.92 -10.10
CA LEU A 144 -0.05 4.20 -9.18
C LEU A 144 -0.58 4.71 -7.83
N TRP A 145 -1.58 5.60 -7.84
CA TRP A 145 -2.22 6.09 -6.63
C TRP A 145 -2.83 4.96 -5.81
N GLU A 146 -3.60 4.09 -6.46
CA GLU A 146 -4.19 2.92 -5.79
C GLU A 146 -3.11 2.03 -5.15
N LEU A 147 -2.00 1.77 -5.84
CA LEU A 147 -0.91 0.98 -5.30
C LEU A 147 -0.23 1.66 -4.11
N TYR A 148 -0.06 2.99 -4.13
CA TYR A 148 0.46 3.73 -2.98
C TYR A 148 -0.49 3.65 -1.79
N GLU A 149 -1.79 3.83 -2.02
CA GLU A 149 -2.82 3.74 -0.99
C GLU A 149 -2.90 2.35 -0.38
N LEU A 150 -3.02 1.31 -1.21
CA LEU A 150 -3.08 -0.08 -0.75
C LEU A 150 -1.83 -0.47 0.04
N ASN A 151 -0.63 -0.17 -0.48
CA ASN A 151 0.58 -0.48 0.27
C ASN A 151 0.64 0.29 1.59
N PHE A 152 0.31 1.59 1.62
CA PHE A 152 0.33 2.37 2.87
C PHE A 152 -0.65 1.80 3.90
N ARG A 153 -1.89 1.54 3.49
CA ARG A 153 -2.95 1.02 4.37
C ARG A 153 -2.58 -0.34 4.98
N TYR A 154 -2.10 -1.27 4.16
CA TYR A 154 -1.74 -2.60 4.64
C TYR A 154 -0.39 -2.62 5.38
N GLU A 155 0.56 -1.74 5.06
CA GLU A 155 1.76 -1.55 5.87
C GLU A 155 1.42 -0.98 7.25
N LEU A 156 0.53 0.01 7.33
CA LEU A 156 0.04 0.54 8.60
C LEU A 156 -0.68 -0.53 9.41
N TYR A 157 -1.56 -1.31 8.79
CA TYR A 157 -2.24 -2.44 9.42
C TYR A 157 -1.26 -3.50 9.96
N ALA A 158 -0.28 -3.91 9.16
CA ALA A 158 0.70 -4.91 9.58
C ALA A 158 1.59 -4.40 10.73
N LEU A 159 1.98 -3.13 10.70
CA LEU A 159 2.74 -2.49 11.77
C LEU A 159 1.93 -2.41 13.06
N ASP A 160 0.69 -1.92 12.99
CA ASP A 160 -0.18 -1.79 14.15
C ASP A 160 -0.37 -3.15 14.82
N ARG A 161 -0.74 -4.18 14.04
CA ARG A 161 -0.89 -5.54 14.55
C ARG A 161 0.40 -6.13 15.13
N GLY A 162 1.55 -5.83 14.54
CA GLY A 162 2.85 -6.32 15.00
C GLY A 162 3.32 -5.64 16.29
N LEU A 163 3.04 -4.35 16.45
CA LEU A 163 3.51 -3.53 17.58
C LEU A 163 2.64 -3.69 18.83
N ILE A 164 1.33 -3.89 18.65
CA ILE A 164 0.36 -4.03 19.74
C ILE A 164 -0.48 -5.31 19.60
N PRO A 165 0.15 -6.50 19.50
CA PRO A 165 -0.55 -7.76 19.20
C PRO A 165 -1.62 -8.12 20.24
N ASN A 166 -1.44 -7.67 21.48
CA ASN A 166 -2.37 -7.91 22.57
C ASN A 166 -3.73 -7.23 22.31
N LEU A 167 -3.75 -6.00 21.78
CA LEU A 167 -4.99 -5.28 21.49
C LEU A 167 -5.76 -5.92 20.33
N TRP A 168 -5.05 -6.50 19.36
CA TRP A 168 -5.65 -7.21 18.23
C TRP A 168 -6.15 -8.61 18.56
N SER A 169 -5.73 -9.20 19.69
CA SER A 169 -5.99 -10.61 20.03
C SER A 169 -6.74 -10.80 21.36
N SER A 170 -6.99 -9.72 22.12
CA SER A 170 -7.58 -9.81 23.46
C SER A 170 -9.07 -10.17 23.45
N SER A 171 -9.84 -9.60 22.53
CA SER A 171 -11.27 -9.86 22.36
C SER A 171 -11.75 -9.34 21.00
N ASP A 172 -12.89 -9.85 20.54
CA ASP A 172 -13.53 -9.39 19.29
C ASP A 172 -13.87 -7.89 19.34
N GLU A 173 -14.24 -7.37 20.52
CA GLU A 173 -14.54 -5.95 20.74
C GLU A 173 -13.29 -5.05 20.58
N MET A 174 -12.16 -5.47 21.14
CA MET A 174 -10.89 -4.73 21.00
C MET A 174 -10.35 -4.81 19.58
N TRP A 175 -10.47 -5.98 18.94
CA TRP A 175 -10.16 -6.14 17.53
C TRP A 175 -10.98 -5.16 16.67
N LEU A 176 -12.30 -5.09 16.89
CA LEU A 176 -13.19 -4.19 16.14
C LEU A 176 -12.86 -2.73 16.42
N THR A 177 -12.47 -2.38 17.65
CA THR A 177 -12.06 -1.03 18.02
C THR A 177 -10.78 -0.61 17.28
N CYS A 178 -9.76 -1.47 17.25
CA CYS A 178 -8.51 -1.20 16.52
C CYS A 178 -8.78 -1.06 15.01
N GLN A 179 -9.58 -1.97 14.45
CA GLN A 179 -9.94 -1.93 13.04
C GLN A 179 -10.71 -0.65 12.68
N THR A 180 -11.70 -0.28 13.48
CA THR A 180 -12.51 0.94 13.28
C THR A 180 -11.65 2.19 13.34
N LEU A 181 -10.74 2.27 14.32
CA LEU A 181 -9.82 3.39 14.45
C LEU A 181 -8.91 3.49 13.22
N LEU A 182 -8.31 2.38 12.79
CA LEU A 182 -7.46 2.34 11.60
C LEU A 182 -8.21 2.79 10.36
N TYR A 183 -9.45 2.33 10.17
CA TYR A 183 -10.25 2.66 8.99
C TYR A 183 -10.65 4.13 8.99
N SER A 184 -10.90 4.70 10.17
CA SER A 184 -11.33 6.08 10.31
C SER A 184 -10.30 7.13 9.84
N ILE A 185 -9.01 6.75 9.73
CA ILE A 185 -7.89 7.59 9.26
C ILE A 185 -8.01 7.90 7.76
N PHE A 186 -8.71 7.03 7.03
CA PHE A 186 -8.88 7.16 5.60
C PHE A 186 -10.24 7.79 5.29
N PRO A 187 -10.34 8.62 4.24
CA PRO A 187 -11.63 9.07 3.76
C PRO A 187 -12.42 7.91 3.14
N GLY A 188 -13.74 7.98 3.21
CA GLY A 188 -14.66 6.94 2.74
C GLY A 188 -15.12 5.98 3.83
N GLU A 189 -16.06 5.10 3.50
CA GLU A 189 -16.62 4.09 4.42
C GLU A 189 -15.96 2.72 4.23
N SER A 190 -15.27 2.51 3.11
CA SER A 190 -14.78 1.18 2.75
C SER A 190 -13.52 0.73 3.49
N GLY A 191 -12.86 1.59 4.30
CA GLY A 191 -11.68 1.22 5.07
C GLY A 191 -10.57 0.62 4.18
N LEU A 192 -10.17 -0.63 4.42
CA LEU A 192 -9.21 -1.31 3.53
C LEU A 192 -9.80 -1.63 2.15
N VAL A 193 -11.12 -1.84 2.04
CA VAL A 193 -11.89 -2.23 0.83
C VAL A 193 -12.07 -1.10 -0.20
N MET A 194 -11.31 -0.01 -0.10
CA MET A 194 -11.38 1.17 -1.00
C MET A 194 -11.26 0.88 -2.51
N TRP A 195 -10.85 -0.34 -2.89
CA TRP A 195 -10.72 -0.76 -4.27
C TRP A 195 -12.05 -1.01 -4.97
N SER A 196 -13.15 -1.13 -4.22
CA SER A 196 -14.52 -1.22 -4.73
C SER A 196 -15.14 0.16 -4.98
N GLU A 197 -14.61 1.22 -4.35
CA GLU A 197 -15.09 2.58 -4.53
C GLU A 197 -14.66 3.17 -5.88
N SER A 198 -15.41 4.17 -6.36
CA SER A 198 -15.02 4.96 -7.52
C SER A 198 -13.70 5.69 -7.25
N LEU A 199 -12.89 5.92 -8.30
CA LEU A 199 -11.65 6.68 -8.16
C LEU A 199 -11.94 8.08 -7.60
N PRO A 200 -11.19 8.56 -6.60
CA PRO A 200 -11.42 9.89 -6.07
C PRO A 200 -11.10 10.92 -7.14
N GLN A 201 -12.12 11.68 -7.55
CA GLN A 201 -11.96 12.79 -8.48
C GLN A 201 -11.16 13.95 -7.85
N ASP A 202 -11.16 14.03 -6.51
CA ASP A 202 -10.61 15.15 -5.73
C ASP A 202 -9.85 14.68 -4.46
N SER A 203 -8.91 13.73 -4.57
CA SER A 203 -8.22 13.19 -3.36
C SER A 203 -7.48 14.26 -2.53
N CYS A 204 -7.09 15.39 -3.15
CA CYS A 204 -6.46 16.52 -2.47
C CYS A 204 -7.42 17.29 -1.55
N LYS A 205 -8.72 16.98 -1.56
CA LYS A 205 -9.73 17.63 -0.73
C LYS A 205 -10.01 16.90 0.58
N LEU A 206 -9.52 15.68 0.81
CA LEU A 206 -9.89 14.88 1.99
C LEU A 206 -8.72 14.03 2.52
N GLY A 207 -8.85 13.56 3.77
CA GLY A 207 -7.89 12.66 4.40
C GLY A 207 -6.60 13.35 4.86
N LEU A 208 -5.57 12.54 5.14
CA LEU A 208 -4.23 12.99 5.52
C LEU A 208 -3.49 13.77 4.41
N CYS A 209 -3.99 13.71 3.18
CA CYS A 209 -3.44 14.44 2.03
C CYS A 209 -4.26 15.69 1.67
N ALA A 210 -5.25 16.08 2.48
CA ALA A 210 -6.02 17.28 2.24
C ALA A 210 -5.11 18.52 2.25
N THR A 211 -5.33 19.43 1.29
CA THR A 211 -4.57 20.69 1.20
C THR A 211 -4.98 21.71 2.26
N ASP A 212 -6.21 21.60 2.75
CA ASP A 212 -6.78 22.44 3.81
C ASP A 212 -6.60 21.78 5.18
N VAL A 213 -6.10 22.56 6.14
CA VAL A 213 -5.76 22.08 7.49
C VAL A 213 -7.01 21.68 8.27
N LEU A 214 -8.11 22.44 8.15
CA LEU A 214 -9.36 22.14 8.84
C LEU A 214 -9.91 20.78 8.39
N THR A 215 -9.78 20.49 7.09
CA THR A 215 -10.21 19.21 6.51
C THR A 215 -9.28 18.06 6.87
N ALA A 216 -7.97 18.30 6.95
CA ALA A 216 -6.99 17.29 7.34
C ALA A 216 -7.04 16.94 8.84
N LEU A 217 -7.35 17.92 9.69
CA LEU A 217 -7.24 17.84 11.15
C LEU A 217 -7.93 16.62 11.78
N PRO A 218 -9.19 16.26 11.43
CA PRO A 218 -9.83 15.07 11.97
C PRO A 218 -9.05 13.78 11.68
N TYR A 219 -8.46 13.67 10.48
CA TYR A 219 -7.67 12.51 10.07
C TYR A 219 -6.30 12.49 10.75
N ILE A 220 -5.68 13.67 10.91
CA ILE A 220 -4.42 13.81 11.65
C ILE A 220 -4.62 13.36 13.11
N ASN A 221 -5.70 13.80 13.76
CA ASN A 221 -6.01 13.42 15.14
C ASN A 221 -6.26 11.91 15.28
N LYS A 222 -7.00 11.30 14.34
CA LYS A 222 -7.19 9.84 14.31
C LYS A 222 -5.89 9.09 14.07
N PHE A 223 -5.01 9.62 13.22
CA PHE A 223 -3.69 9.04 12.98
C PHE A 223 -2.81 9.13 14.23
N CYS A 224 -2.80 10.28 14.92
CA CYS A 224 -2.13 10.43 16.21
C CYS A 224 -2.69 9.44 17.24
N HIS A 225 -4.01 9.29 17.32
CA HIS A 225 -4.67 8.36 18.24
C HIS A 225 -4.29 6.90 17.97
N LEU A 226 -4.20 6.47 16.71
CA LEU A 226 -3.72 5.12 16.38
C LEU A 226 -2.27 4.92 16.85
N LEU A 227 -1.39 5.90 16.60
CA LEU A 227 0.03 5.77 16.95
C LEU A 227 0.33 6.03 18.43
N SER A 228 -0.60 6.59 19.21
CA SER A 228 -0.38 6.94 20.62
C SER A 228 -0.20 5.72 21.53
N VAL A 229 -0.64 4.55 21.08
CA VAL A 229 -0.46 3.27 21.78
C VAL A 229 0.79 2.52 21.32
N TRP A 230 1.51 3.03 20.31
CA TRP A 230 2.72 2.39 19.82
C TRP A 230 3.90 2.60 20.78
N PRO A 231 4.80 1.61 20.90
CA PRO A 231 6.01 1.75 21.70
C PRO A 231 6.86 2.96 21.25
N GLY A 232 7.34 3.75 22.21
CA GLY A 232 8.25 4.87 21.96
C GLY A 232 7.59 6.12 21.37
N VAL A 233 6.26 6.22 21.38
CA VAL A 233 5.56 7.41 20.90
C VAL A 233 5.97 8.67 21.70
N PRO A 234 6.23 9.81 21.02
CA PRO A 234 6.44 11.08 21.71
C PRO A 234 5.21 11.49 22.53
N ALA A 235 5.41 11.98 23.76
CA ALA A 235 4.34 12.41 24.66
C ALA A 235 3.38 13.44 24.02
N ARG A 236 3.89 14.28 23.12
CA ARG A 236 3.10 15.28 22.39
C ARG A 236 2.00 14.66 21.50
N LEU A 237 2.15 13.42 21.05
CA LEU A 237 1.17 12.73 20.20
C LEU A 237 0.05 12.03 20.99
N GLN A 238 0.13 12.04 22.33
CA GLN A 238 -0.90 11.44 23.19
C GLN A 238 -2.13 12.34 23.37
N TYR A 239 -2.03 13.61 23.00
CA TYR A 239 -3.08 14.60 23.14
C TYR A 239 -3.66 14.97 21.78
N LEU A 240 -4.96 15.24 21.74
CA LEU A 240 -5.62 15.75 20.54
C LEU A 240 -5.11 17.16 20.22
N VAL A 241 -4.93 17.41 18.92
CA VAL A 241 -4.59 18.75 18.44
C VAL A 241 -5.87 19.51 18.21
N GLU A 242 -5.91 20.72 18.78
CA GLU A 242 -6.97 21.68 18.53
C GLU A 242 -6.39 22.87 17.76
N MET A 243 -7.15 23.36 16.78
CA MET A 243 -6.79 24.59 16.09
C MET A 243 -7.26 25.77 16.95
N LYS A 244 -6.32 26.61 17.39
CA LYS A 244 -6.62 27.84 18.15
C LYS A 244 -6.54 29.04 17.22
N ASP A 245 -7.55 29.91 17.26
CA ASP A 245 -7.55 31.23 16.63
C ASP A 245 -7.07 31.27 15.16
N GLN A 246 -7.37 30.22 14.38
CA GLN A 246 -6.94 30.03 12.98
C GLN A 246 -5.41 29.92 12.77
N ASP A 247 -4.61 29.70 13.82
CA ASP A 247 -3.18 29.36 13.69
C ASP A 247 -3.01 27.87 13.41
N ASP A 248 -2.49 27.55 12.23
CA ASP A 248 -2.26 26.18 11.76
C ASP A 248 -0.88 25.63 12.12
N LYS A 249 0.03 26.46 12.68
CA LYS A 249 1.40 26.07 12.99
C LYS A 249 1.48 24.88 13.93
N GLU A 250 0.60 24.85 14.94
CA GLU A 250 0.56 23.74 15.88
C GLU A 250 0.16 22.43 15.20
N VAL A 251 -0.86 22.48 14.33
CA VAL A 251 -1.33 21.33 13.55
C VAL A 251 -0.23 20.82 12.63
N TYR A 252 0.46 21.70 11.90
CA TYR A 252 1.58 21.31 11.06
C TYR A 252 2.76 20.73 11.85
N ALA A 253 3.07 21.28 13.01
CA ALA A 253 4.14 20.77 13.86
C ALA A 253 3.83 19.35 14.37
N VAL A 254 2.58 19.10 14.79
CA VAL A 254 2.15 17.76 15.19
C VAL A 254 2.10 16.82 13.99
N PHE A 255 1.60 17.27 12.84
CA PHE A 255 1.56 16.45 11.65
C PHE A 255 2.97 16.06 11.16
N SER A 256 3.94 16.97 11.28
CA SER A 256 5.36 16.67 11.03
C SER A 256 5.86 15.59 11.97
N LEU A 257 5.60 15.74 13.28
CA LEU A 257 6.05 14.84 14.31
C LEU A 257 5.46 13.42 14.14
N VAL A 258 4.16 13.31 13.90
CA VAL A 258 3.48 12.01 13.70
C VAL A 258 3.95 11.33 12.41
N CYS A 259 4.18 12.09 11.33
CA CYS A 259 4.79 11.55 10.09
C CYS A 259 6.21 11.04 10.35
N GLY A 260 7.04 11.82 11.07
CA GLY A 260 8.39 11.45 11.43
C GLY A 260 8.43 10.15 12.24
N PHE A 261 7.59 10.08 13.29
CA PHE A 261 7.46 8.90 14.12
C PHE A 261 7.02 7.67 13.31
N TYR A 262 5.93 7.78 12.53
CA TYR A 262 5.47 6.68 11.68
C TYR A 262 6.56 6.19 10.72
N VAL A 263 7.21 7.10 9.99
CA VAL A 263 8.20 6.74 8.97
C VAL A 263 9.42 6.06 9.60
N GLN A 264 9.89 6.54 10.75
CA GLN A 264 11.00 5.90 11.46
C GLN A 264 10.60 4.50 11.95
N THR A 265 9.45 4.37 12.61
CA THR A 265 8.95 3.08 13.08
C THR A 265 8.77 2.11 11.91
N ALA A 266 8.13 2.55 10.83
CA ALA A 266 7.94 1.72 9.66
C ALA A 266 9.27 1.25 9.05
N PHE A 267 10.31 2.09 9.03
CA PHE A 267 11.64 1.66 8.60
C PHE A 267 12.26 0.62 9.56
N ASP A 268 12.19 0.88 10.86
CA ASP A 268 12.76 0.02 11.91
C ASP A 268 12.13 -1.39 11.88
N PHE A 269 10.86 -1.54 11.46
CA PHE A 269 10.19 -2.84 11.38
C PHE A 269 10.12 -3.46 9.98
N LEU A 270 9.85 -2.66 8.92
CA LEU A 270 9.74 -3.17 7.54
C LEU A 270 11.11 -3.36 6.88
N ARG A 271 12.17 -2.73 7.40
CA ARG A 271 13.55 -2.78 6.86
C ARG A 271 13.72 -2.14 5.49
N ARG A 272 12.77 -1.28 5.11
CA ARG A 272 12.69 -0.66 3.80
C ARG A 272 11.96 0.67 3.91
N GLN A 273 12.06 1.48 2.86
CA GLN A 273 11.22 2.66 2.73
C GLN A 273 9.73 2.25 2.80
N PRO A 274 8.93 2.83 3.73
CA PRO A 274 7.50 2.64 3.73
C PRO A 274 6.87 3.32 2.51
N SER A 275 5.73 2.81 2.10
CA SER A 275 4.90 3.47 1.11
C SER A 275 4.44 4.80 1.68
N LEU A 276 4.56 5.86 0.89
CA LEU A 276 4.20 7.21 1.32
C LEU A 276 2.91 7.58 0.61
N LEU A 277 1.93 8.09 1.36
CA LEU A 277 0.72 8.65 0.78
C LEU A 277 1.11 9.72 -0.27
N ARG A 278 0.55 9.61 -1.47
CA ARG A 278 0.75 10.57 -2.55
C ARG A 278 -0.53 11.36 -2.77
N MET A 279 -0.38 12.66 -2.96
CA MET A 279 -1.43 13.50 -3.52
C MET A 279 -1.74 13.02 -4.95
N PHE A 280 -3.00 12.73 -5.22
CA PHE A 280 -3.48 12.47 -6.57
C PHE A 280 -3.85 13.81 -7.21
N GLN A 281 -3.17 14.17 -8.31
CA GLN A 281 -3.52 15.33 -9.13
C GLN A 281 -3.75 14.84 -10.56
N PHE A 282 -4.96 15.05 -11.08
CA PHE A 282 -5.17 15.12 -12.53
C PHE A 282 -4.65 16.48 -12.97
N VAL A 283 -3.54 16.50 -13.70
CA VAL A 283 -3.23 17.62 -14.60
C VAL A 283 -3.95 17.39 -15.91
#